data_AF-A0A673UC99-F1
#
_entry.id   AF-A0A673UC99-F1
#
_cell.length_a   1.000
_cell.length_b   1.000
_cell.length_c   1.000
_cell.angle_alpha   90.00
_cell.angle_beta   90.00
_cell.angle_gamma   90.00
#
_symmetry.space_group_name_H-M   'P 1'
#
loop_
_entity.id
_entity.type
_entity.pdbx_description
1 polymer ?
#
loop_
_entity_poly.entity_id
_entity_poly.type
_entity_poly.pdbx_seq_one_letter_code
_entity_poly.pdbx_strand_id
1 'polypeptide(L)'
;MRRLQVVLGHLTGKPGSGWEPAPQATPCWSGAPQASADDVVVVHGRRTAIGRGGRGGFKDTTPDELLSAVMTAVLRDVKLSPSQLGDICVVTSQRLCLCPPSTGSVPPGSRQWPP
;
A
#
# COMPACT_ATOMS: atom_id res chain seq x y z
N MET A 1 7.72 32.03 9.64
CA MET A 1 6.46 32.43 10.31
C MET A 1 5.34 32.90 9.36
N ARG A 2 5.63 33.47 8.18
CA ARG A 2 4.60 33.94 7.22
C ARG A 2 3.57 32.89 6.77
N ARG A 3 3.96 31.63 6.53
CA ARG A 3 3.02 30.57 6.11
C ARG A 3 1.93 30.29 7.15
N LEU A 4 2.27 30.30 8.44
CA LEU A 4 1.30 30.05 9.51
C LEU A 4 0.25 31.18 9.59
N GLN A 5 0.67 32.43 9.45
CA GLN A 5 -0.24 33.58 9.43
C GLN A 5 -1.21 33.54 8.24
N VAL A 6 -0.76 33.08 7.06
CA VAL A 6 -1.62 32.93 5.88
C VAL A 6 -2.66 31.83 6.10
N VAL A 7 -2.25 30.65 6.58
CA VAL A 7 -3.15 29.53 6.85
C VAL A 7 -4.18 29.89 7.93
N LEU A 8 -3.75 30.52 9.04
CA LEU A 8 -4.64 30.99 10.10
C LEU A 8 -5.60 32.08 9.61
N GLY A 9 -5.15 32.98 8.74
CA GLY A 9 -5.96 34.04 8.15
C GLY A 9 -7.18 33.51 7.38
N HIS A 10 -7.04 32.37 6.69
CA HIS A 10 -8.14 31.71 5.98
C HIS A 10 -9.17 31.05 6.92
N LEU A 11 -8.75 30.61 8.12
CA LEU A 11 -9.63 30.00 9.12
C LEU A 11 -10.44 31.05 9.91
N THR A 12 -9.92 32.27 10.04
CA THR A 12 -10.61 33.40 10.68
C THR A 12 -11.66 34.11 9.80
N GLY A 13 -12.04 33.52 8.66
CA GLY A 13 -13.10 34.03 7.80
C GLY A 13 -14.42 34.18 8.56
N LYS A 14 -14.84 35.42 8.81
CA LYS A 14 -16.14 35.79 9.36
C LYS A 14 -17.23 35.21 8.43
N PRO A 15 -18.25 34.47 8.93
CA PRO A 15 -19.34 34.03 8.06
C PRO A 15 -20.00 35.29 7.50
N GLY A 16 -19.97 35.42 6.18
CA GLY A 16 -20.79 36.42 5.48
C GLY A 16 -22.25 36.18 5.86
N SER A 17 -23.04 37.24 5.86
CA SER A 17 -24.47 37.24 6.18
C SER A 17 -25.34 36.52 5.13
N GLY A 18 -24.96 35.29 4.76
CA GLY A 18 -25.65 34.43 3.82
C GLY A 18 -25.56 32.99 4.28
N TRP A 19 -26.52 32.18 3.83
CA TRP A 19 -26.62 30.74 4.06
C TRP A 19 -25.38 30.00 3.57
N GLU A 20 -24.28 30.04 4.32
CA GLU A 20 -23.07 29.27 4.08
C GLU A 20 -22.80 28.48 5.36
N PRO A 21 -22.86 27.14 5.33
CA PRO A 21 -22.59 26.34 6.51
C PRO A 21 -21.15 26.60 6.96
N ALA A 22 -20.98 27.14 8.17
CA ALA A 22 -19.67 27.33 8.77
C ALA A 22 -18.90 25.99 8.77
N PRO A 23 -17.58 25.98 8.47
CA PRO A 23 -16.78 24.77 8.53
C PRO A 23 -16.84 24.20 9.95
N GLN A 24 -17.56 23.10 10.12
CA GLN A 24 -17.67 22.40 11.40
C GLN A 24 -16.55 21.37 11.45
N ALA A 25 -15.76 21.41 12.53
CA ALA A 25 -14.81 20.35 12.80
C ALA A 25 -15.60 19.05 13.00
N THR A 26 -15.36 18.05 12.15
CA THR A 26 -15.82 16.69 12.43
C THR A 26 -15.11 16.21 13.69
N PRO A 27 -15.80 15.51 14.61
CA PRO A 27 -15.14 14.89 15.73
C PRO A 27 -14.05 13.97 15.17
N CYS A 28 -12.80 14.31 15.46
CA CYS A 28 -11.69 13.40 15.23
C CYS A 28 -12.01 12.17 16.08
N TRP A 29 -12.07 10.98 15.49
CA TRP A 29 -12.03 9.72 16.24
C TRP A 29 -10.65 9.62 16.90
N SER A 30 -10.43 10.39 17.96
CA SER A 30 -9.20 10.42 18.77
C SER A 30 -9.28 9.45 19.95
N GLY A 31 -10.37 8.71 20.09
CA GLY A 31 -10.46 7.55 20.97
C GLY A 31 -10.20 6.28 20.19
N ALA A 32 -9.13 5.55 20.52
CA ALA A 32 -9.05 4.15 20.14
C ALA A 32 -10.23 3.42 20.82
N PRO A 33 -11.08 2.70 20.06
CA PRO A 33 -12.08 1.81 20.65
C PRO A 33 -11.41 0.84 21.61
N GLN A 34 -12.14 0.34 22.63
CA GLN A 34 -11.62 -0.75 23.45
C GLN A 34 -11.31 -1.95 22.57
N ALA A 35 -10.12 -2.53 22.73
CA ALA A 35 -9.71 -3.71 21.98
C ALA A 35 -10.65 -4.88 22.28
N SER A 36 -11.24 -5.45 21.23
CA SER A 36 -12.07 -6.66 21.28
C SER A 36 -11.26 -7.88 20.85
N ALA A 37 -11.67 -9.06 21.30
CA ALA A 37 -11.12 -10.33 20.81
C ALA A 37 -11.45 -10.57 19.32
N ASP A 38 -12.49 -9.90 18.80
CA ASP A 38 -12.95 -10.03 17.41
C ASP A 38 -12.30 -9.02 16.46
N ASP A 39 -11.37 -8.19 16.94
CA ASP A 39 -10.75 -7.16 16.13
C ASP A 39 -9.77 -7.75 15.11
N VAL A 40 -9.83 -7.24 13.88
CA VAL A 40 -8.86 -7.58 12.83
C VAL A 40 -7.59 -6.78 13.04
N VAL A 41 -6.50 -7.48 13.37
CA VAL A 41 -5.21 -6.88 13.70
C VAL A 41 -4.15 -7.11 12.62
N VAL A 42 -3.28 -6.11 12.42
CA VAL A 42 -2.10 -6.25 11.56
C VAL A 42 -0.93 -6.80 12.40
N VAL A 43 -0.55 -8.05 12.16
CA VAL A 43 0.48 -8.74 12.96
C VAL A 43 1.90 -8.37 12.51
N HIS A 44 2.15 -8.40 11.20
CA HIS A 44 3.48 -8.17 10.65
C HIS A 44 3.43 -7.60 9.23
N GLY A 45 4.49 -6.89 8.83
CA GLY A 45 4.59 -6.31 7.48
C GLY A 45 6.04 -6.21 7.02
N ARG A 46 6.34 -6.83 5.88
CA ARG A 46 7.62 -6.72 5.16
C ARG A 46 7.39 -6.19 3.76
N ARG A 47 8.43 -5.57 3.20
CA ARG A 47 8.48 -5.13 1.81
C ARG A 47 9.86 -5.35 1.23
N THR A 48 9.95 -5.50 -0.08
CA THR A 48 11.24 -5.43 -0.78
C THR A 48 11.77 -4.00 -0.80
N ALA A 49 13.05 -3.84 -1.11
CA ALA A 49 13.56 -2.53 -1.52
C ALA A 49 12.78 -2.03 -2.75
N ILE A 50 12.74 -0.71 -2.94
CA ILE A 50 12.12 -0.09 -4.11
C ILE A 50 13.21 0.18 -5.13
N GLY A 51 13.18 -0.55 -6.24
CA GLY A 51 14.09 -0.38 -7.37
C GLY A 51 13.54 0.55 -8.45
N ARG A 52 14.42 1.21 -9.20
CA ARG A 52 14.04 1.98 -10.39
C ARG A 52 13.69 1.01 -11.54
N GLY A 53 12.55 1.22 -12.20
CA GLY A 53 12.16 0.41 -13.36
C GLY A 53 13.20 0.46 -14.49
N GLY A 54 13.52 -0.70 -15.07
CA GLY A 54 14.44 -0.88 -16.20
C GLY A 54 15.93 -0.58 -15.94
N ARG A 55 16.28 0.07 -14.82
CA ARG A 55 17.67 0.48 -14.50
C ARG A 55 18.13 0.16 -13.08
N GLY A 56 17.23 -0.30 -12.21
CA GLY A 56 17.52 -0.66 -10.82
C GLY A 56 17.99 -2.12 -10.67
N GLY A 57 18.28 -2.50 -9.42
CA GLY A 57 18.74 -3.86 -9.09
C GLY A 57 17.73 -4.97 -9.37
N PHE A 58 16.44 -4.65 -9.45
CA PHE A 58 15.37 -5.60 -9.77
C PHE A 58 14.96 -5.59 -11.25
N LYS A 59 15.82 -5.07 -12.15
CA LYS A 59 15.50 -4.99 -13.59
C LYS A 59 15.32 -6.37 -14.24
N ASP A 60 16.05 -7.38 -13.74
CA ASP A 60 16.05 -8.75 -14.26
C ASP A 60 15.30 -9.72 -13.32
N THR A 61 14.69 -9.20 -12.26
CA THR A 61 13.97 -9.99 -11.24
C THR A 61 12.48 -10.02 -11.59
N THR A 62 11.88 -11.21 -11.60
CA THR A 62 10.45 -11.34 -11.87
C THR A 62 9.63 -10.90 -10.64
N PRO A 63 8.39 -10.38 -10.83
CA PRO A 63 7.55 -10.00 -9.69
C PRO A 63 7.26 -11.17 -8.74
N ASP A 64 7.25 -12.40 -9.25
CA ASP A 64 7.02 -13.63 -8.46
C ASP A 64 8.16 -13.88 -7.45
N GLU A 65 9.41 -13.63 -7.85
CA GLU A 65 10.58 -13.74 -6.97
C GLU A 65 10.53 -12.69 -5.85
N LEU A 66 10.11 -11.45 -6.18
CA LEU A 66 9.91 -10.39 -5.20
C LEU A 66 8.81 -10.75 -4.20
N LEU A 67 7.69 -11.30 -4.69
CA LEU A 67 6.58 -11.72 -3.86
C LEU A 67 6.97 -12.90 -2.96
N SER A 68 7.62 -13.91 -3.52
CA SER A 68 8.11 -15.09 -2.78
C SER A 68 9.07 -14.71 -1.65
N ALA A 69 9.99 -13.78 -1.90
CA ALA A 69 10.93 -13.30 -0.88
C ALA A 69 10.22 -12.66 0.31
N VAL A 70 9.20 -11.83 0.05
CA VAL A 70 8.45 -11.14 1.12
C VAL A 70 7.59 -12.13 1.90
N MET A 71 6.82 -12.99 1.22
CA MET A 71 5.95 -13.96 1.89
C MET A 71 6.77 -14.92 2.77
N THR A 72 7.90 -15.40 2.25
CA THR A 72 8.82 -16.27 2.99
C THR A 72 9.42 -15.56 4.21
N ALA A 73 9.80 -14.29 4.08
CA ALA A 73 10.34 -13.51 5.19
C ALA A 73 9.30 -13.32 6.31
N VAL A 74 8.06 -12.98 5.94
CA VAL A 74 6.97 -12.81 6.92
C VAL A 74 6.70 -14.12 7.67
N LEU A 75 6.58 -15.25 6.96
CA LEU A 75 6.34 -16.56 7.59
C LEU A 75 7.46 -16.95 8.56
N ARG A 76 8.72 -16.67 8.21
CA ARG A 76 9.87 -16.92 9.09
C ARG A 76 9.88 -16.04 10.33
N ASP A 77 9.56 -14.76 10.17
CA ASP A 77 9.55 -13.79 11.28
C ASP A 77 8.47 -14.10 12.30
N VAL A 78 7.26 -14.46 11.84
CA VAL A 78 6.11 -14.80 12.70
C VAL A 78 6.15 -16.29 13.13
N LYS A 79 7.02 -17.11 12.52
CA LYS A 79 7.14 -18.55 12.76
C LYS A 79 5.81 -19.30 12.57
N LEU A 80 5.04 -18.89 11.57
CA LEU A 80 3.77 -19.53 11.21
C LEU A 80 3.98 -20.58 10.14
N SER A 81 3.19 -21.64 10.22
CA SER A 81 3.12 -22.63 9.14
C SER A 81 2.24 -22.09 8.00
N PRO A 82 2.62 -22.29 6.72
CA PRO A 82 1.82 -21.82 5.59
C PRO A 82 0.41 -22.46 5.56
N SER A 83 0.24 -23.65 6.15
CA SER A 83 -1.06 -24.33 6.29
C SER A 83 -2.06 -23.63 7.21
N GLN A 84 -1.61 -22.69 8.04
CA GLN A 84 -2.48 -21.90 8.93
C GLN A 84 -3.03 -20.63 8.24
N LEU A 85 -2.53 -20.29 7.06
CA LEU A 85 -3.05 -19.16 6.30
C LEU A 85 -4.41 -19.53 5.68
N GLY A 86 -5.44 -18.76 5.99
CA GLY A 86 -6.78 -18.97 5.43
C GLY A 86 -6.93 -18.44 4.01
N ASP A 87 -6.25 -17.34 3.68
CA ASP A 87 -6.30 -16.71 2.35
C ASP A 87 -5.06 -15.83 2.11
N ILE A 88 -4.75 -15.57 0.84
CA ILE A 88 -3.67 -14.69 0.38
C ILE A 88 -4.19 -13.77 -0.72
N CYS A 89 -4.46 -12.51 -0.37
CA CYS A 89 -4.85 -11.49 -1.32
C CYS A 89 -3.62 -10.75 -1.89
N VAL A 90 -3.36 -10.91 -3.18
CA VAL A 90 -2.25 -10.23 -3.89
C VAL A 90 -2.82 -9.17 -4.84
N VAL A 91 -2.34 -7.93 -4.70
CA VAL A 91 -2.71 -6.83 -5.60
C VAL A 91 -1.53 -6.49 -6.49
N THR A 92 -1.69 -6.66 -7.81
CA THR A 92 -0.73 -6.23 -8.81
C THR A 92 -1.36 -5.18 -9.72
N SER A 93 -0.78 -3.98 -9.79
CA SER A 93 -1.18 -2.99 -10.79
C SER A 93 -0.30 -3.14 -12.03
N GLN A 94 -0.76 -3.93 -12.99
CA GLN A 94 -0.19 -3.89 -14.33
C GLN A 94 -0.76 -2.67 -15.05
N ARG A 95 -0.23 -1.48 -14.76
CA ARG A 95 -0.29 -0.43 -15.77
C ARG A 95 0.64 -0.88 -16.88
N LEU A 96 0.08 -1.54 -17.90
CA LEU A 96 0.73 -1.69 -19.19
C LEU A 96 1.07 -0.28 -19.67
N CYS A 97 2.28 0.18 -19.39
CA CYS A 97 2.90 1.11 -20.32
C CYS A 97 3.04 0.31 -21.61
N LEU A 98 2.11 0.52 -22.54
CA LEU A 98 2.26 0.18 -23.96
C LEU A 98 3.43 0.99 -24.52
N CYS A 99 4.64 0.74 -24.03
CA CYS A 99 5.85 0.96 -24.81
C CYS A 99 6.10 -0.37 -25.50
N PRO A 100 6.03 -0.44 -26.84
CA PRO A 100 6.25 -1.70 -27.54
C PRO A 100 7.64 -2.23 -27.15
N PRO A 101 7.75 -3.49 -26.66
CA PRO A 101 9.05 -4.10 -26.48
C PRO A 101 9.66 -4.28 -27.87
N SER A 102 10.62 -3.44 -28.20
CA SER A 102 11.59 -3.75 -29.23
C SER A 102 12.25 -5.07 -28.85
N THR A 103 11.92 -6.11 -29.63
CA THR A 103 12.66 -7.34 -29.87
C THR A 103 12.92 -8.24 -28.65
N GLY A 104 12.14 -9.31 -28.52
CA GLY A 104 12.47 -10.47 -27.68
C GLY A 104 11.25 -11.15 -27.06
N SER A 105 10.41 -11.78 -27.88
CA SER A 105 9.24 -12.55 -27.45
C SER A 105 9.64 -13.77 -26.60
N VAL A 106 9.16 -13.85 -25.36
CA VAL A 106 8.99 -15.11 -24.61
C VAL A 106 7.49 -15.37 -24.51
N PRO A 107 6.98 -16.56 -24.92
CA PRO A 107 5.54 -16.81 -24.94
C PRO A 107 4.97 -16.97 -23.53
N PRO A 108 3.67 -16.67 -23.33
CA PRO A 108 3.01 -16.78 -22.04
C PRO A 108 2.73 -18.26 -21.75
N GLY A 109 3.67 -18.93 -21.09
CA GLY A 109 3.46 -20.24 -20.48
C GLY A 109 3.04 -20.05 -19.02
N SER A 110 1.86 -20.57 -18.67
CA SER A 110 1.39 -20.73 -17.30
C SER A 110 2.42 -21.51 -16.48
N ARG A 111 3.21 -20.80 -15.66
CA ARG A 111 4.00 -21.46 -14.62
C ARG A 111 3.05 -21.86 -13.51
N GLN A 112 2.73 -23.15 -13.44
CA GLN A 112 2.11 -23.76 -12.28
C GLN A 112 3.08 -23.61 -11.10
N TRP A 113 2.59 -23.07 -9.99
CA TRP A 113 3.36 -22.98 -8.74
C TRP A 113 3.80 -24.39 -8.34
N PRO A 114 5.08 -24.59 -7.99
CA PRO A 114 5.51 -25.87 -7.43
C PRO A 114 4.76 -26.15 -6.11
N PRO A 115 4.56 -27.43 -5.75
CA PRO A 115 3.85 -27.82 -4.55
C PRO A 115 4.52 -27.34 -3.26
#